data_AF-A0A2M8P8B5-F1
#
_entry.id   AF-A0A2M8P8B5-F1
#
_cell.length_a   1.000
_cell.length_b   1.000
_cell.length_c   1.000
_cell.angle_alpha   90.00
_cell.angle_beta   90.00
_cell.angle_gamma   90.00
#
_symmetry.space_group_name_H-M   'P 1'
#
loop_
_entity.id
_entity.type
_entity.pdbx_description
1 polymer ?
#
loop_
_entity_poly.entity_id
_entity_poly.type
_entity_poly.pdbx_seq_one_letter_code
_entity_poly.pdbx_strand_id
1 'polypeptide(L)'
;MIELAPFFNTYRMVQQYTEEMYMPRFECAQDMSQPNFDKGIEFAAWRENLNRVWHEIEILQVDVDSQDVEIGSKTDITAKVKLGSLKPDDVRVQLYYGMLDTMGKITDGQAVDMDLSDDHGDGVYTYKTTYTYTTTGNVGFSVRIVPQHKYIYTPFLP
;
A
#
# COMPACT_ATOMS: atom_id res chain seq x y z
N MET A 1 -34.60 5.16 -10.53
CA MET A 1 -34.30 6.26 -11.48
C MET A 1 -33.25 5.71 -12.43
N ILE A 2 -33.52 5.65 -13.74
CA ILE A 2 -32.63 4.97 -14.70
C ILE A 2 -31.58 5.97 -15.19
N GLU A 3 -30.36 5.89 -14.65
CA GLU A 3 -29.22 6.77 -15.00
C GLU A 3 -28.41 6.24 -16.21
N LEU A 4 -29.05 5.66 -17.23
CA LEU A 4 -28.31 5.03 -18.33
C LEU A 4 -27.54 6.05 -19.19
N ALA A 5 -28.19 7.13 -19.62
CA ALA A 5 -27.57 8.10 -20.52
C ALA A 5 -26.44 8.96 -19.89
N PRO A 6 -26.55 9.51 -18.67
CA PRO A 6 -25.45 10.26 -18.07
C PRO A 6 -24.30 9.35 -17.61
N PHE A 7 -24.57 8.12 -17.15
CA PHE A 7 -23.53 7.22 -16.66
C PHE A 7 -22.80 6.49 -17.81
N PHE A 8 -23.51 6.02 -18.83
CA PHE A 8 -22.97 5.25 -19.96
C PHE A 8 -22.87 6.08 -21.25
N ASN A 9 -22.24 7.24 -21.17
CA ASN A 9 -21.93 8.09 -22.33
C ASN A 9 -20.45 7.94 -22.71
N THR A 10 -20.15 7.53 -23.95
CA THR A 10 -18.79 7.42 -24.46
C THR A 10 -18.02 8.74 -24.38
N TYR A 11 -18.68 9.87 -24.65
CA TYR A 11 -18.05 11.19 -24.53
C TYR A 11 -17.59 11.45 -23.09
N ARG A 12 -18.46 11.21 -22.10
CA ARG A 12 -18.12 11.31 -20.67
C ARG A 12 -16.99 10.36 -20.30
N MET A 13 -17.06 9.10 -20.73
CA MET A 13 -16.01 8.11 -20.43
C MET A 13 -14.66 8.51 -21.02
N VAL A 14 -14.61 9.00 -22.26
CA VAL A 14 -13.36 9.46 -22.90
C VAL A 14 -12.81 10.68 -22.18
N GLN A 15 -13.66 11.64 -21.83
CA GLN A 15 -13.26 12.80 -21.04
C GLN A 15 -12.72 12.38 -19.67
N GLN A 16 -13.47 11.56 -18.92
CA GLN A 16 -13.07 11.06 -17.60
C GLN A 16 -11.75 10.29 -17.66
N TYR A 17 -11.58 9.39 -18.63
CA TYR A 17 -10.33 8.64 -18.78
C TYR A 17 -9.16 9.57 -19.13
N THR A 18 -9.41 10.60 -19.93
CA THR A 18 -8.41 11.61 -20.25
C THR A 18 -7.98 12.38 -19.00
N GLU A 19 -8.94 12.87 -18.21
CA GLU A 19 -8.71 13.69 -17.02
C GLU A 19 -8.12 12.88 -15.84
N GLU A 20 -8.60 11.66 -15.61
CA GLU A 20 -8.20 10.86 -14.44
C GLU A 20 -6.97 9.98 -14.70
N MET A 21 -6.71 9.58 -15.96
CA MET A 21 -5.64 8.63 -16.28
C MET A 21 -4.55 9.25 -17.17
N TYR A 22 -4.92 9.84 -18.30
CA TYR A 22 -3.92 10.33 -19.27
C TYR A 22 -3.22 11.60 -18.82
N MET A 23 -3.96 12.62 -18.36
CA MET A 23 -3.37 13.90 -17.97
C MET A 23 -2.41 13.76 -16.78
N PRO A 24 -2.76 13.06 -15.68
CA PRO A 24 -1.82 12.87 -14.56
C PRO A 24 -0.56 12.10 -14.99
N ARG A 25 -0.70 11.14 -15.91
CA ARG A 25 0.46 10.38 -16.41
C ARG A 25 1.33 11.20 -17.34
N PHE A 26 0.73 12.08 -18.14
CA PHE A 26 1.45 13.04 -18.97
C PHE A 26 2.26 14.02 -18.10
N GLU A 27 1.64 14.60 -17.08
CA GLU A 27 2.32 15.50 -16.13
C GLU A 27 3.47 14.79 -15.40
N CYS A 28 3.25 13.56 -14.95
CA CYS A 28 4.28 12.72 -14.34
C CYS A 28 5.45 12.48 -15.31
N ALA A 29 5.17 12.14 -16.57
CA ALA A 29 6.20 11.95 -17.59
C ALA A 29 6.96 13.24 -17.90
N GLN A 30 6.27 14.38 -17.93
CA GLN A 30 6.88 15.68 -18.11
C GLN A 30 7.82 16.04 -16.94
N ASP A 31 7.37 15.86 -15.69
CA ASP A 31 8.18 16.11 -14.48
C ASP A 31 9.43 15.22 -14.44
N MET A 32 9.31 13.96 -14.84
CA MET A 32 10.45 13.04 -14.93
C MET A 32 11.43 13.39 -16.06
N SER A 33 10.96 14.03 -17.13
CA SER A 33 11.77 14.32 -18.32
C SER A 33 12.53 15.64 -18.21
N GLN A 34 12.03 16.60 -17.43
CA GLN A 34 12.61 17.94 -17.36
C GLN A 34 13.52 18.15 -16.13
N PRO A 35 14.58 18.96 -16.27
CA PRO A 35 15.09 19.56 -17.51
C PRO A 35 15.92 18.59 -18.37
N ASN A 36 16.38 17.49 -17.79
CA ASN A 36 17.46 16.64 -18.33
C ASN A 36 17.30 15.14 -17.96
N PHE A 37 16.08 14.70 -17.62
CA PHE A 37 15.76 13.33 -17.19
C PHE A 37 16.32 12.86 -15.84
N ASP A 38 16.95 13.72 -15.02
CA ASP A 38 17.55 13.29 -13.75
C ASP A 38 16.59 12.49 -12.85
N LYS A 39 15.36 13.00 -12.67
CA LYS A 39 14.28 12.32 -11.92
C LYS A 39 13.85 10.99 -12.54
N GLY A 40 13.79 10.94 -13.87
CA GLY A 40 13.43 9.72 -14.60
C GLY A 40 14.51 8.65 -14.48
N ILE A 41 15.79 9.04 -14.51
CA ILE A 41 16.93 8.15 -14.31
C ILE A 41 16.96 7.64 -12.87
N GLU A 42 16.74 8.52 -11.89
CA GLU A 42 16.64 8.14 -10.47
C GLU A 42 15.50 7.12 -10.25
N PHE A 43 14.32 7.38 -10.81
CA PHE A 43 13.19 6.45 -10.73
C PHE A 43 13.47 5.12 -11.43
N ALA A 44 14.14 5.13 -12.59
CA ALA A 44 14.51 3.93 -13.30
C ALA A 44 15.50 3.08 -12.47
N ALA A 45 16.52 3.72 -11.89
CA ALA A 45 17.49 3.06 -11.02
C ALA A 45 16.82 2.50 -9.74
N TRP A 46 15.92 3.27 -9.13
CA TRP A 46 15.10 2.83 -8.00
C TRP A 46 14.31 1.57 -8.35
N ARG A 47 13.58 1.58 -9.48
CA ARG A 47 12.77 0.44 -9.92
C ARG A 47 13.60 -0.78 -10.27
N GLU A 48 14.77 -0.58 -10.88
CA GLU A 48 15.69 -1.67 -11.22
C GLU A 48 16.28 -2.30 -9.95
N ASN A 49 16.64 -1.48 -8.96
CA ASN A 49 17.05 -1.96 -7.64
C ASN A 49 15.92 -2.74 -6.97
N LEU A 50 14.72 -2.17 -6.92
CA LEU A 50 13.52 -2.78 -6.33
C LEU A 50 13.29 -4.19 -6.88
N ASN A 51 13.23 -4.33 -8.21
CA ASN A 51 13.05 -5.64 -8.87
C ASN A 51 14.15 -6.64 -8.51
N ARG A 52 15.41 -6.18 -8.42
CA ARG A 52 16.54 -7.04 -8.09
C ARG A 52 16.44 -7.59 -6.69
N VAL A 53 16.08 -6.78 -5.70
CA VAL A 53 16.18 -7.14 -4.27
C VAL A 53 14.83 -7.42 -3.60
N TRP A 54 13.70 -7.35 -4.33
CA TRP A 54 12.36 -7.57 -3.78
C TRP A 54 12.22 -8.92 -3.04
N HIS A 55 12.93 -9.94 -3.51
CA HIS A 55 12.95 -11.28 -2.92
C HIS A 55 13.64 -11.36 -1.54
N GLU A 56 14.38 -10.32 -1.13
CA GLU A 56 14.98 -10.20 0.19
C GLU A 56 13.97 -9.79 1.27
N ILE A 57 12.81 -9.27 0.87
CA ILE A 57 11.77 -8.78 1.78
C ILE A 57 11.08 -9.96 2.48
N GLU A 58 11.00 -9.89 3.80
CA GLU A 58 10.35 -10.91 4.62
C GLU A 58 9.57 -10.26 5.77
N ILE A 59 8.37 -10.74 6.03
CA ILE A 59 7.63 -10.40 7.25
C ILE A 59 8.03 -11.44 8.30
N LEU A 60 8.84 -11.01 9.27
CA LEU A 60 9.42 -11.90 10.28
C LEU A 60 8.42 -12.25 11.37
N GLN A 61 7.65 -11.26 11.82
CA GLN A 61 6.71 -11.43 12.93
C GLN A 61 5.59 -10.39 12.83
N VAL A 62 4.38 -10.80 13.21
CA VAL A 62 3.23 -9.91 13.38
C VAL A 62 2.61 -10.21 14.73
N ASP A 63 2.55 -9.19 15.58
CA ASP A 63 1.99 -9.26 16.93
C ASP A 63 0.75 -8.37 17.01
N VAL A 64 -0.28 -8.90 17.66
CA VAL A 64 -1.54 -8.21 17.94
C VAL A 64 -1.75 -8.27 19.44
N ASP A 65 -1.85 -7.11 20.08
CA ASP A 65 -1.77 -6.99 21.54
C ASP A 65 -2.93 -7.69 22.28
N SER A 66 -4.10 -7.79 21.64
CA SER A 66 -5.28 -8.45 22.21
C SER A 66 -6.11 -9.18 21.16
N GLN A 67 -6.45 -10.45 21.44
CA GLN A 67 -7.30 -11.29 20.59
C GLN A 67 -8.80 -11.21 20.96
N ASP A 68 -9.11 -10.89 22.23
CA ASP A 68 -10.47 -10.71 22.74
C ASP A 68 -10.69 -9.23 23.08
N VAL A 69 -11.48 -8.55 22.26
CA VAL A 69 -11.53 -7.08 22.24
C VAL A 69 -12.98 -6.61 22.24
N GLU A 70 -13.35 -5.78 23.22
CA GLU A 70 -14.68 -5.16 23.26
C GLU A 70 -14.82 -4.08 22.18
N ILE A 71 -16.03 -3.91 21.65
CA ILE A 71 -16.33 -2.89 20.63
C ILE A 71 -15.87 -1.50 21.12
N GLY A 72 -15.17 -0.76 20.27
CA GLY A 72 -14.67 0.58 20.58
C GLY A 72 -13.32 0.63 21.28
N SER A 73 -12.75 -0.51 21.65
CA SER A 73 -11.36 -0.55 22.11
C SER A 73 -10.38 -0.58 20.94
N LYS A 74 -9.16 -0.09 21.22
CA LYS A 74 -8.06 -0.02 20.26
C LYS A 74 -7.11 -1.18 20.53
N THR A 75 -6.65 -1.80 19.47
CA THR A 75 -5.59 -2.80 19.53
C THR A 75 -4.40 -2.29 18.75
N ASP A 76 -3.23 -2.43 19.36
CA ASP A 76 -1.96 -2.12 18.71
C ASP A 76 -1.52 -3.35 17.91
N ILE A 77 -1.13 -3.11 16.66
CA ILE A 77 -0.58 -4.11 15.77
C ILE A 77 0.85 -3.72 15.46
N THR A 78 1.77 -4.65 15.71
CA THR A 78 3.19 -4.49 15.44
C THR A 78 3.65 -5.52 14.41
N ALA A 79 4.44 -5.08 13.44
CA ALA A 79 5.03 -5.95 12.44
C ALA A 79 6.54 -5.76 12.40
N LYS A 80 7.29 -6.85 12.57
CA LYS A 80 8.73 -6.88 12.34
C LYS A 80 8.98 -7.36 10.92
N VAL A 81 9.63 -6.54 10.12
CA VAL A 81 9.89 -6.82 8.71
C VAL A 81 11.37 -6.68 8.40
N LYS A 82 11.86 -7.54 7.52
CA LYS A 82 13.18 -7.44 6.91
C LYS A 82 13.00 -6.87 5.51
N LEU A 83 13.60 -5.73 5.23
CA LEU A 83 13.61 -5.10 3.90
C LEU A 83 14.89 -5.43 3.11
N GLY A 84 15.86 -6.07 3.76
CA GLY A 84 17.15 -6.38 3.16
C GLY A 84 17.92 -5.11 2.85
N SER A 85 18.25 -4.90 1.58
CA SER A 85 18.95 -3.71 1.11
C SER A 85 18.04 -2.50 0.79
N LEU A 86 16.72 -2.65 0.86
CA LEU A 86 15.77 -1.55 0.65
C LEU A 86 15.63 -0.68 1.89
N LYS A 87 15.33 0.60 1.67
CA LYS A 87 15.04 1.56 2.74
C LYS A 87 13.56 1.58 3.06
N PRO A 88 13.17 2.01 4.28
CA PRO A 88 11.78 2.26 4.63
C PRO A 88 11.05 3.17 3.62
N ASP A 89 11.75 4.16 3.04
CA ASP A 89 11.16 5.10 2.06
C ASP A 89 10.82 4.45 0.70
N ASP A 90 11.40 3.29 0.39
CA ASP A 90 11.16 2.56 -0.87
C ASP A 90 9.87 1.74 -0.83
N VAL A 91 9.27 1.56 0.35
CA VAL A 91 8.12 0.69 0.57
C VAL A 91 7.10 1.31 1.50
N ARG A 92 5.90 0.73 1.53
CA ARG A 92 4.92 0.93 2.60
C ARG A 92 4.56 -0.42 3.19
N VAL A 93 4.62 -0.50 4.50
CA VAL A 93 4.08 -1.62 5.26
C VAL A 93 2.65 -1.29 5.62
N GLN A 94 1.73 -2.19 5.29
CA GLN A 94 0.29 -1.97 5.47
C GLN A 94 -0.31 -3.09 6.29
N LEU A 95 -1.20 -2.70 7.21
CA LEU A 95 -2.15 -3.61 7.81
C LEU A 95 -3.35 -3.72 6.89
N TYR A 96 -3.55 -4.89 6.31
CA TYR A 96 -4.72 -5.27 5.55
C TYR A 96 -5.71 -5.99 6.45
N TYR A 97 -6.93 -5.48 6.58
CA TYR A 97 -7.93 -5.99 7.50
C TYR A 97 -9.32 -5.98 6.90
N GLY A 98 -10.22 -6.82 7.43
CA GLY A 98 -11.63 -6.83 7.04
C GLY A 98 -12.37 -8.02 7.65
N MET A 99 -13.65 -8.15 7.33
CA MET A 99 -14.46 -9.25 7.86
C MET A 99 -14.03 -10.59 7.26
N LEU A 100 -14.04 -11.64 8.07
CA LEU A 100 -13.77 -12.99 7.61
C LEU A 100 -15.04 -13.66 7.06
N ASP A 101 -14.92 -14.30 5.91
CA ASP A 101 -15.93 -15.23 5.41
C ASP A 101 -15.86 -16.59 6.14
N THR A 102 -16.74 -17.51 5.77
CA THR A 102 -16.78 -18.87 6.33
C THR A 102 -15.53 -19.70 6.02
N MET A 103 -14.68 -19.27 5.09
CA MET A 103 -13.41 -19.90 4.75
C MET A 103 -12.21 -19.20 5.40
N GLY A 104 -12.44 -18.20 6.25
CA GLY A 104 -11.38 -17.43 6.90
C GLY A 104 -10.67 -16.46 5.96
N LYS A 105 -11.28 -16.07 4.84
CA LYS A 105 -10.74 -15.06 3.93
C LYS A 105 -11.28 -13.68 4.27
N ILE A 106 -10.40 -12.68 4.18
CA ILE A 106 -10.79 -11.27 4.32
C ILE A 106 -11.66 -10.88 3.12
N THR A 107 -12.87 -10.45 3.41
CA THR A 107 -13.83 -9.85 2.48
C THR A 107 -13.87 -8.34 2.68
N ASP A 108 -14.02 -7.59 1.59
CA ASP A 108 -14.04 -6.12 1.57
C ASP A 108 -12.89 -5.48 2.36
N GLY A 109 -11.69 -6.01 2.17
CA GLY A 109 -10.54 -5.62 2.96
C GLY A 109 -10.05 -4.20 2.69
N GLN A 110 -9.67 -3.52 3.75
CA GLN A 110 -9.09 -2.19 3.74
C GLN A 110 -7.63 -2.28 4.14
N ALA A 111 -6.83 -1.30 3.70
CA ALA A 111 -5.44 -1.19 4.08
C ALA A 111 -5.19 0.14 4.79
N VAL A 112 -4.43 0.09 5.89
CA VAL A 112 -3.89 1.27 6.56
C VAL A 112 -2.38 1.17 6.60
N ASP A 113 -1.71 2.28 6.31
CA ASP A 113 -0.25 2.37 6.39
C ASP A 113 0.18 2.24 7.86
N MET A 114 1.25 1.48 8.10
CA MET A 114 1.87 1.33 9.41
C MET A 114 3.05 2.29 9.52
N ASP A 115 3.21 2.90 10.69
CA ASP A 115 4.27 3.85 10.96
C ASP A 115 5.55 3.11 11.37
N LEU A 116 6.70 3.56 10.86
CA LEU A 116 8.00 3.07 11.30
C LEU A 116 8.21 3.43 12.78
N SER A 117 8.39 2.43 13.63
CA SER A 117 8.59 2.60 15.07
C SER A 117 10.04 2.37 15.49
N ASP A 118 10.79 1.49 14.82
CA ASP A 118 12.15 1.13 15.24
C ASP A 118 13.00 0.59 14.07
N ASP A 119 14.32 0.82 14.15
CA ASP A 119 15.34 0.31 13.24
C ASP A 119 16.31 -0.57 14.03
N HIS A 120 16.28 -1.87 13.75
CA HIS A 120 17.10 -2.86 14.46
C HIS A 120 18.47 -3.07 13.80
N GLY A 121 18.77 -2.34 12.72
CA GLY A 121 19.93 -2.60 11.88
C GLY A 121 19.73 -3.81 10.95
N ASP A 122 20.72 -4.07 10.10
CA ASP A 122 20.74 -5.20 9.15
C ASP A 122 19.50 -5.30 8.24
N GLY A 123 18.87 -4.16 7.93
CA GLY A 123 17.68 -4.08 7.10
C GLY A 123 16.41 -4.59 7.79
N VAL A 124 16.39 -4.66 9.13
CA VAL A 124 15.25 -5.11 9.93
C VAL A 124 14.60 -3.93 10.65
N TYR A 125 13.29 -3.80 10.47
CA TYR A 125 12.51 -2.66 10.94
C TYR A 125 11.26 -3.13 11.67
N THR A 126 10.78 -2.31 12.60
CA THR A 126 9.48 -2.51 13.26
C THR A 126 8.51 -1.43 12.86
N TYR A 127 7.33 -1.85 12.42
CA TYR A 127 6.22 -0.99 12.06
C TYR A 127 5.06 -1.18 13.02
N LYS A 128 4.31 -0.12 13.29
CA LYS A 128 3.17 -0.12 14.20
C LYS A 128 1.97 0.58 13.61
N THR A 129 0.78 0.13 13.97
CA THR A 129 -0.46 0.86 13.72
C THR A 129 -1.48 0.49 14.78
N THR A 130 -2.57 1.25 14.85
CA THR A 130 -3.67 0.96 15.77
C THR A 130 -4.93 0.69 14.97
N TYR A 131 -5.68 -0.33 15.38
CA TYR A 131 -6.97 -0.65 14.82
C TYR A 131 -8.06 -0.45 15.86
N THR A 132 -9.18 0.16 15.46
CA THR A 132 -10.35 0.34 16.32
C THR A 132 -11.48 -0.54 15.81
N TYR A 133 -12.01 -1.41 16.68
CA TYR A 133 -13.14 -2.27 16.33
C TYR A 133 -14.43 -1.46 16.26
N THR A 134 -14.97 -1.29 15.06
CA THR A 134 -16.21 -0.53 14.82
C THR A 134 -17.46 -1.41 14.74
N THR A 135 -17.28 -2.71 14.50
CA THR A 135 -18.38 -3.66 14.29
C THR A 135 -18.10 -4.98 15.00
N THR A 136 -19.16 -5.67 15.44
CA THR A 136 -19.06 -7.05 15.96
C THR A 136 -18.81 -8.06 14.85
N GLY A 137 -17.93 -9.02 15.09
CA GLY A 137 -17.68 -10.14 14.18
C GLY A 137 -16.20 -10.51 14.14
N ASN A 138 -15.88 -11.56 13.38
CA ASN A 138 -14.50 -11.98 13.19
C ASN A 138 -13.82 -11.05 12.17
N VAL A 139 -12.83 -10.30 12.63
CA VAL A 139 -11.97 -9.45 11.79
C VAL A 139 -10.67 -10.20 11.54
N GLY A 140 -10.28 -10.30 10.27
CA GLY A 140 -8.98 -10.83 9.87
C GLY A 140 -7.96 -9.71 9.76
N PHE A 141 -6.72 -10.00 10.15
CA PHE A 141 -5.57 -9.13 9.95
C PHE A 141 -4.51 -9.83 9.12
N SER A 142 -3.89 -9.08 8.22
CA SER A 142 -2.73 -9.49 7.44
C SER A 142 -1.81 -8.30 7.27
N VAL A 143 -0.51 -8.53 7.25
CA VAL A 143 0.46 -7.47 6.93
C VAL A 143 0.95 -7.70 5.50
N ARG A 144 1.03 -6.62 4.73
CA ARG A 144 1.61 -6.65 3.38
C ARG A 144 2.60 -5.51 3.20
N ILE A 145 3.53 -5.70 2.28
CA ILE A 145 4.55 -4.71 1.93
C ILE A 145 4.36 -4.38 0.44
N VAL A 146 4.25 -3.10 0.12
CA VAL A 146 4.05 -2.60 -1.24
C VAL A 146 5.11 -1.56 -1.59
N PRO A 147 5.55 -1.45 -2.85
CA PRO A 147 6.49 -0.41 -3.25
C PRO A 147 5.92 1.00 -3.04
N GLN A 148 6.81 1.94 -2.72
CA GLN A 148 6.49 3.34 -2.53
C GLN A 148 7.49 4.21 -3.27
N HIS A 149 6.99 4.99 -4.22
CA HIS A 149 7.77 6.04 -4.87
C HIS A 149 6.85 7.10 -5.45
N LYS A 150 7.29 8.36 -5.46
CA LYS A 150 6.51 9.50 -5.98
C LYS A 150 5.96 9.27 -7.39
N TYR A 151 6.71 8.58 -8.25
CA TYR A 151 6.37 8.35 -9.66
C TYR A 151 5.78 6.97 -9.98
N ILE A 152 5.58 6.11 -8.97
CA ILE A 152 4.93 4.82 -9.21
C ILE A 152 3.44 5.04 -9.44
N TYR A 153 2.90 4.42 -10.48
CA TYR A 153 1.48 4.56 -10.83
C TYR A 153 0.59 3.50 -10.17
N THR A 154 1.20 2.40 -9.70
CA THR A 154 0.51 1.32 -8.99
C THR A 154 1.43 0.73 -7.92
N PRO A 155 0.95 0.56 -6.69
CA PRO A 155 1.73 -0.07 -5.62
C PRO A 155 1.73 -1.61 -5.71
N PHE A 156 1.19 -2.21 -6.77
CA PHE A 156 1.05 -3.67 -6.89
C PHE A 156 2.09 -4.34 -7.78
N LEU A 157 3.06 -3.57 -8.30
CA LEU A 157 4.16 -4.08 -9.10
C LEU A 157 5.49 -3.65 -8.49
N PRO A 158 6.40 -4.58 -8.17
CA PRO A 158 7.81 -4.25 -8.03
C PRO A 158 8.44 -3.81 -9.37
#